data_AF-A0AAV6AWM0-F1
#
_entry.id   AF-A0AAV6AWM0-F1
#
_cell.length_a   1.000
_cell.length_b   1.000
_cell.length_c   1.000
_cell.angle_alpha   90.00
_cell.angle_beta   90.00
_cell.angle_gamma   90.00
#
_symmetry.space_group_name_H-M   'P 1'
#
loop_
_entity.id
_entity.type
_entity.pdbx_description
1 polymer ?
#
loop_
_entity_poly.entity_id
_entity_poly.type
_entity_poly.pdbx_seq_one_letter_code
_entity_poly.pdbx_strand_id
1 'polypeptide(L)' 'MKLRRNSRPPILAKGQIWKIAEGHLEITHLGKRLTEYKRYRDLAKRRAIPEMAHIEEVQTILLSNHAALVQQPRA' A
#
# COMPACT_ATOMS: atom_id res chain seq x y z
N MET A 1 -20.32 3.21 17.44
CA MET A 1 -21.09 2.68 16.28
C MET A 1 -20.20 1.78 15.45
N LYS A 2 -20.76 0.63 15.00
CA LYS A 2 -20.10 -0.46 14.26
C LYS A 2 -19.27 0.04 13.05
N LEU A 3 -17.96 -0.21 13.07
CA LEU A 3 -17.14 -0.23 11.86
C LEU A 3 -17.76 -1.28 10.91
N ARG A 4 -18.23 -0.84 9.73
CA ARG A 4 -18.76 -1.72 8.69
C ARG A 4 -17.63 -2.63 8.20
N ARG A 5 -17.50 -3.79 8.85
CA ARG A 5 -16.45 -4.79 8.62
C ARG A 5 -16.86 -5.66 7.43
N ASN A 6 -16.71 -5.12 6.22
CA ASN A 6 -16.91 -5.88 4.98
C ASN A 6 -15.89 -5.56 3.88
N SER A 7 -14.84 -4.78 4.18
CA SER A 7 -13.73 -4.57 3.26
C SER A 7 -12.82 -5.80 3.31
N ARG A 8 -12.87 -6.62 2.25
CA ARG A 8 -11.87 -7.66 2.01
C ARG A 8 -10.48 -7.00 2.01
N PRO A 9 -9.42 -7.70 2.48
CA PRO A 9 -8.07 -7.17 2.41
C PRO A 9 -7.74 -6.74 0.98
N PRO A 10 -7.09 -5.57 0.78
CA PRO A 10 -6.74 -5.11 -0.55
C PRO A 10 -5.81 -6.12 -1.23
N ILE A 11 -6.07 -6.40 -2.50
CA ILE A 11 -5.20 -7.26 -3.31
C ILE A 11 -4.00 -6.43 -3.74
N LEU A 12 -2.82 -6.82 -3.26
CA LEU A 12 -1.57 -6.15 -3.58
C LEU A 12 -1.03 -6.60 -4.93
N ALA A 13 -0.43 -5.68 -5.66
CA ALA A 13 0.30 -5.95 -6.90
C ALA A 13 1.47 -4.99 -7.05
N LYS A 14 2.57 -5.47 -7.65
CA LYS A 14 3.74 -4.64 -7.94
C LYS A 14 3.35 -3.45 -8.83
N GLY A 15 3.80 -2.25 -8.48
CA GLY A 15 3.52 -1.01 -9.20
C GLY A 15 2.24 -0.30 -8.76
N GLN A 16 1.49 -0.87 -7.80
CA GLN A 16 0.38 -0.14 -7.18
C GLN A 16 0.87 1.03 -6.34
N ILE A 17 0.11 2.12 -6.38
CA ILE A 17 0.31 3.26 -5.47
C ILE A 17 -0.99 3.55 -4.75
N TRP A 18 -0.90 3.66 -3.43
CA TRP A 18 -2.01 3.91 -2.52
C TRP A 18 -1.83 5.26 -1.84
N LYS A 19 -2.89 6.07 -1.83
CA LYS A 19 -2.95 7.29 -1.02
C LYS A 19 -3.28 6.91 0.42
N ILE A 20 -2.46 7.39 1.35
CA ILE A 20 -2.67 7.29 2.80
C ILE A 20 -2.70 8.70 3.41
N ALA A 21 -3.10 8.83 4.67
CA ALA A 21 -3.19 10.13 5.34
C ALA A 21 -1.87 10.92 5.28
N GLU A 22 -0.74 10.24 5.47
CA GLU A 22 0.58 10.87 5.54
C GLU A 22 1.28 11.04 4.18
N GLY A 23 0.68 10.59 3.09
CA GLY A 23 1.34 10.58 1.79
C GLY A 23 0.87 9.47 0.87
N HIS A 24 1.82 8.68 0.37
CA HIS A 24 1.59 7.58 -0.55
C HIS A 24 2.42 6.37 -0.15
N LEU A 25 1.91 5.20 -0.48
CA LEU A 25 2.57 3.91 -0.34
C LEU A 25 2.61 3.24 -1.71
N GLU A 26 3.81 2.95 -2.20
CA GLU A 26 4.03 2.28 -3.48
C GLU A 26 4.53 0.86 -3.26
N ILE A 27 3.88 -0.13 -3.88
CA ILE A 27 4.32 -1.53 -3.85
C ILE A 27 5.42 -1.70 -4.91
N THR A 28 6.68 -1.81 -4.49
CA THR A 28 7.83 -1.91 -5.41
C THR A 28 8.13 -3.34 -5.81
N HIS A 29 7.87 -4.31 -4.92
CA HIS A 29 8.01 -5.73 -5.20
C HIS A 29 6.98 -6.54 -4.39
N LEU A 30 6.42 -7.58 -5.01
CA LEU A 30 5.50 -8.51 -4.35
C LEU A 30 6.07 -9.93 -4.46
N GLY A 31 6.45 -10.49 -3.33
CA GLY A 31 6.85 -11.90 -3.22
C GLY A 31 5.69 -12.80 -2.81
N LYS A 32 5.99 -14.04 -2.40
CA LYS A 32 4.97 -15.01 -1.95
C LYS A 32 4.36 -14.68 -0.58
N ARG A 33 5.15 -14.07 0.31
CA ARG A 33 4.77 -13.76 1.70
C ARG A 33 5.17 -12.36 2.12
N LEU A 34 6.27 -11.86 1.57
CA LEU A 34 6.82 -10.54 1.84
C LEU A 34 6.54 -9.60 0.67
N THR A 35 6.35 -8.34 1.00
CA THR A 35 6.15 -7.24 0.08
C THR A 35 7.19 -6.18 0.38
N GLU A 36 7.86 -5.70 -0.66
CA GLU A 36 8.67 -4.49 -0.57
C GLU A 36 7.81 -3.30 -0.99
N TYR A 37 7.86 -2.23 -0.22
CA TYR A 37 7.12 -1.01 -0.49
C TYR A 37 7.94 0.23 -0.15
N LYS A 38 7.53 1.38 -0.68
CA LYS A 38 8.08 2.69 -0.33
C LYS A 38 6.99 3.60 0.19
N ARG A 39 7.32 4.46 1.15
CA ARG A 39 6.46 5.55 1.61
C ARG A 39 7.07 6.90 1.28
N TYR A 40 6.25 7.81 0.78
CA TYR A 40 6.68 9.18 0.47
C TYR A 40 5.50 10.15 0.51
N ARG A 41 5.76 11.40 0.92
CA ARG A 41 4.72 12.42 1.06
C ARG A 41 4.18 12.89 -0.30
N ASP A 42 5.06 13.01 -1.28
CA ASP A 42 4.80 13.63 -2.58
C ASP A 42 5.05 12.63 -3.72
N LEU A 43 4.06 12.44 -4.61
CA LEU A 43 4.15 11.57 -5.78
C LEU A 43 5.23 12.00 -6.78
N ALA A 44 5.59 13.28 -6.82
CA ALA A 44 6.69 13.79 -7.64
C ALA A 44 8.07 13.42 -7.05
N LYS A 45 8.13 13.12 -5.75
CA LYS A 45 9.36 12.83 -5.00
C LYS A 45 9.34 11.41 -4.43
N ARG A 46 9.34 10.42 -5.31
CA ARG A 46 9.26 8.97 -4.96
C ARG A 46 10.55 8.39 -4.38
N ARG A 47 11.57 9.21 -4.13
CA ARG A 47 12.85 8.76 -3.56
C ARG A 47 12.65 8.49 -2.06
N ALA A 48 12.45 7.23 -1.73
CA ALA A 48 12.37 6.74 -0.36
C ALA A 48 13.13 5.41 -0.23
N ILE A 49 13.58 5.12 0.98
CA ILE A 49 14.19 3.82 1.32
C ILE A 49 13.08 2.76 1.26
N PRO A 50 13.26 1.65 0.54
CA PRO A 50 12.31 0.55 0.56
C PRO A 50 12.23 -0.08 1.95
N GLU A 51 11.01 -0.43 2.35
CA GLU A 51 10.69 -1.19 3.54
C GLU A 51 10.16 -2.57 3.13
N MET A 52 10.32 -3.56 3.99
CA MET A 52 9.80 -4.91 3.79
C MET A 52 8.88 -5.31 4.94
N ALA A 53 7.75 -5.91 4.60
CA ALA A 53 6.78 -6.40 5.57
C ALA A 53 6.03 -7.62 5.00
N HIS A 54 5.32 -8.35 5.85
CA HIS A 54 4.39 -9.37 5.37
C HIS A 54 3.25 -8.76 4.57
N ILE A 55 2.72 -9.50 3.59
CA ILE A 55 1.56 -9.07 2.78
C ILE A 55 0.40 -8.62 3.67
N GLU A 56 0.11 -9.39 4.72
CA GLU A 56 -0.98 -9.12 5.67
C GLU A 56 -0.77 -7.83 6.47
N GLU A 57 0.48 -7.51 6.82
CA GLU A 57 0.84 -6.28 7.51
C GLU A 57 0.61 -5.06 6.60
N VAL A 58 1.03 -5.14 5.34
CA VAL A 58 0.78 -4.06 4.36
C VAL A 58 -0.71 -3.88 4.12
N GLN A 59 -1.47 -4.97 4.01
CA GLN A 59 -2.94 -4.90 3.92
C GLN A 59 -3.55 -4.23 5.15
N THR A 60 -3.06 -4.54 6.34
CA THR A 60 -3.51 -3.94 7.61
C THR A 60 -3.17 -2.45 7.69
N ILE A 61 -1.98 -2.06 7.22
CA ILE A 61 -1.58 -0.65 7.10
C ILE A 61 -2.57 0.10 6.19
N LEU A 62 -2.86 -0.44 5.01
CA LEU A 62 -3.76 0.19 4.04
C LEU A 62 -5.19 0.30 4.60
N LEU A 63 -5.71 -0.75 5.22
CA LEU A 63 -7.03 -0.74 5.83
C LEU A 63 -7.13 0.27 6.98
N SER A 64 -6.13 0.28 7.87
CA SER A 64 -6.08 1.20 9.03
C SER A 64 -5.95 2.67 8.61
N ASN A 65 -5.29 2.93 7.48
CA ASN A 65 -5.14 4.27 6.92
C ASN A 65 -6.30 4.71 6.02
N HIS A 66 -7.35 3.89 5.88
CA HIS A 66 -8.42 4.11 4.91
C HIS A 66 -7.88 4.42 3.50
N ALA A 67 -6.84 3.68 3.11
CA ALA A 67 -6.07 3.97 1.92
C ALA A 67 -6.92 3.85 0.64
N ALA A 68 -6.68 4.75 -0.30
CA ALA A 68 -7.34 4.73 -1.61
C ALA A 68 -6.32 4.39 -2.70
N LEU A 69 -6.66 3.48 -3.61
CA LEU A 69 -5.78 3.14 -4.73
C LEU A 69 -5.78 4.29 -5.74
N VAL A 70 -4.60 4.85 -6.01
CA VAL A 70 -4.43 5.97 -6.95
C VAL A 70 -3.77 5.55 -8.26
N GLN A 71 -3.03 4.45 -8.26
CA GLN A 71 -2.40 3.91 -9.47
C GLN A 71 -2.43 2.39 -9.45
N GLN A 72 -2.93 1.79 -10.54
CA GLN A 72 -2.85 0.35 -10.80
C GLN A 72 -1.48 -0.01 -11.42
N PRO A 73 -1.04 -1.28 -11.31
CA PRO A 73 0.06 -1.78 -12.11
C PRO A 73 -0.22 -1.52 -13.59
N ARG A 74 0.79 -1.08 -14.33
CA ARG A 74 0.70 -1.05 -15.79
C ARG A 74 0.85 -2.50 -16.26
N ALA A 75 -0.15 -2.99 -17.01
CA ALA A 75 -0.13 -4.30 -17.64
C ALA A 75 1.01 -4.41 -18.66
#